data_AF-A0A3Q3W9Y2-F1
#
_entry.id   AF-A0A3Q3W9Y2-F1
#
_cell.length_a   1.000
_cell.length_b   1.000
_cell.length_c   1.000
_cell.angle_alpha   90.00
_cell.angle_beta   90.00
_cell.angle_gamma   90.00
#
_symmetry.space_group_name_H-M   'P 1'
#
loop_
_entity.id
_entity.type
_entity.pdbx_description
1 polymer ?
#
loop_
_entity_poly.entity_id
_entity_poly.type
_entity_poly.pdbx_seq_one_letter_code
_entity_poly.pdbx_strand_id
1 'polypeptide(L)'
;ESRKNSERASRRQTRSMGGAEGPSAPKQEELELSFEELLLEVSSGTHRGPLENVTKDDERFSRGARRRRGAPRPAQCKPHHIRPVEDIIEDEIQLVADNMTDKVYNRVTGSTCHQCRQKTVDTKTCCRSEDCRGIQGQFCGPCLRNRYGEDARKALLDPEWKCPPCRGICNCSFCRQREGRCPTGILFPLAQYHGFSDVHSYLSREFHMPAI
;
A
#
# COMPACT_ATOMS: atom_id res chain seq x y z
N GLU A 1 -2.38 9.41 -33.16
CA GLU A 1 -2.45 10.55 -32.21
C GLU A 1 -1.80 10.19 -30.88
N SER A 2 -0.72 10.88 -30.50
CA SER A 2 0.00 10.66 -29.25
C SER A 2 -0.78 11.26 -28.07
N ARG A 3 -1.29 10.42 -27.17
CA ARG A 3 -1.96 10.85 -25.93
C ARG A 3 -0.92 11.53 -25.03
N LYS A 4 -0.91 12.86 -24.98
CA LYS A 4 -0.01 13.65 -24.12
C LYS A 4 -0.43 13.50 -22.64
N ASN A 5 0.55 13.48 -21.73
CA ASN A 5 0.29 13.56 -20.30
C ASN A 5 -0.20 14.98 -19.98
N SER A 6 -1.36 15.13 -19.34
CA SER A 6 -1.84 16.46 -18.92
C SER A 6 -0.94 16.97 -17.79
N GLU A 7 -0.40 18.18 -17.91
CA GLU A 7 0.23 18.86 -16.79
C GLU A 7 -0.80 18.99 -15.66
N ARG A 8 -0.53 18.34 -14.53
CA ARG A 8 -1.40 18.44 -13.36
C ARG A 8 -1.06 19.74 -12.64
N ALA A 9 -1.74 20.81 -13.00
CA ALA A 9 -1.68 22.08 -12.28
C ALA A 9 -2.09 21.88 -10.80
N SER A 10 -1.15 22.18 -9.91
CA SER A 10 -1.25 22.32 -8.45
C SER A 10 -1.83 21.15 -7.62
N ARG A 11 -1.24 20.94 -6.44
CA ARG A 11 -1.82 20.07 -5.40
C ARG A 11 -3.18 20.65 -5.01
N ARG A 12 -4.25 19.84 -5.09
CA ARG A 12 -5.52 20.21 -4.45
C ARG A 12 -5.24 20.42 -2.97
N GLN A 13 -5.38 21.66 -2.51
CA GLN A 13 -5.29 22.03 -1.11
C GLN A 13 -6.38 21.28 -0.36
N THR A 14 -5.98 20.35 0.49
CA THR A 14 -6.90 19.65 1.38
C THR A 14 -7.27 20.59 2.53
N ARG A 15 -8.48 20.44 3.08
CA ARG A 15 -9.05 21.32 4.10
C ARG A 15 -8.23 21.42 5.41
N SER A 16 -7.16 20.63 5.58
CA SER A 16 -6.30 20.63 6.76
C SER A 16 -5.15 21.66 6.73
N MET A 17 -5.10 22.54 5.74
CA MET A 17 -4.06 23.58 5.58
C MET A 17 -4.60 25.00 5.80
N GLY A 18 -5.65 25.16 6.62
CA GLY A 18 -6.08 26.46 7.12
C GLY A 18 -5.26 26.83 8.36
N GLY A 19 -4.51 27.94 8.30
CA GLY A 19 -3.71 28.45 9.41
C GLY A 19 -4.60 28.92 10.56
N ALA A 20 -4.25 28.51 11.77
CA ALA A 20 -4.76 29.07 13.02
C ALA A 20 -3.56 29.28 13.95
N GLU A 21 -3.42 30.50 14.47
CA GLU A 21 -2.47 30.85 15.52
C GLU A 21 -2.82 30.08 16.81
N GLY A 22 -1.79 29.80 17.62
CA GLY A 22 -1.78 28.75 18.65
C GLY A 22 -2.79 28.89 19.79
N PRO A 23 -2.88 27.83 20.61
CA PRO A 23 -2.23 27.92 21.91
C PRO A 23 -1.33 26.70 22.26
N SER A 24 -0.44 26.94 23.21
CA SER A 24 0.54 26.06 23.89
C SER A 24 0.41 24.55 23.70
N ALA A 25 1.55 23.92 23.37
CA ALA A 25 1.71 22.47 23.21
C ALA A 25 1.29 21.68 24.46
N PRO A 26 0.42 20.66 24.34
CA PRO A 26 0.14 19.73 25.42
C PRO A 26 1.36 18.83 25.71
N LYS A 27 1.53 18.44 26.98
CA LYS A 27 2.67 17.62 27.43
C LYS A 27 2.57 16.19 26.91
N GLN A 28 3.75 15.59 26.70
CA GLN A 28 3.96 14.32 26.00
C GLN A 28 3.18 13.13 26.60
N GLU A 29 2.95 13.11 27.92
CA GLU A 29 2.15 12.08 28.61
C GLU A 29 0.65 12.15 28.29
N GLU A 30 0.06 13.34 28.10
CA GLU A 30 -1.37 13.46 27.75
C GLU A 30 -1.65 12.93 26.33
N LEU A 31 -0.66 13.05 25.45
CA LEU A 31 -0.76 12.58 24.07
C LEU A 31 -0.63 11.06 23.99
N GLU A 32 0.24 10.47 24.82
CA GLU A 32 0.38 9.01 24.97
C GLU A 32 -0.90 8.38 25.53
N LEU A 33 -1.50 8.96 26.57
CA LEU A 33 -2.78 8.50 27.12
C LEU A 33 -3.93 8.60 26.10
N SER A 34 -3.99 9.70 25.33
CA SER A 34 -5.03 9.88 24.30
C SER A 34 -4.92 8.88 23.15
N PHE A 35 -3.70 8.41 22.84
CA PHE A 35 -3.46 7.46 21.76
C PHE A 35 -3.74 6.03 22.20
N GLU A 36 -3.41 5.70 23.45
CA GLU A 36 -3.65 4.39 24.05
C GLU A 36 -5.16 4.14 24.25
N GLU A 37 -5.92 5.15 24.70
CA GLU A 37 -7.39 5.06 24.82
C GLU A 37 -8.05 4.82 23.45
N LEU A 38 -7.55 5.48 22.40
CA LEU A 38 -8.04 5.34 21.03
C LEU A 38 -7.70 3.97 20.42
N LEU A 39 -6.60 3.35 20.83
CA LEU A 39 -6.24 1.98 20.47
C LEU A 39 -7.11 0.93 21.16
N LEU A 40 -7.55 1.19 22.40
CA LEU A 40 -8.48 0.33 23.14
C LEU A 40 -9.91 0.39 22.59
N GLU A 41 -10.37 1.57 22.15
CA GLU A 41 -11.68 1.73 21.49
C GLU A 41 -11.76 0.97 20.15
N VAL A 42 -10.67 0.94 19.38
CA VAL A 42 -10.63 0.21 18.10
C VAL A 42 -10.52 -1.31 18.31
N SER A 43 -9.97 -1.74 19.45
CA SER A 43 -9.79 -3.16 19.78
C SER A 43 -11.03 -3.79 20.40
N SER A 44 -11.88 -3.01 21.08
CA SER A 44 -13.09 -3.46 21.79
C SER A 44 -14.36 -3.41 20.93
N GLY A 45 -14.27 -3.91 19.69
CA GLY A 45 -15.39 -3.92 18.73
C GLY A 45 -16.63 -4.68 19.23
N THR A 46 -17.50 -4.03 20.01
CA THR A 46 -18.89 -4.41 20.26
C THR A 46 -19.70 -3.22 20.77
N HIS A 47 -20.36 -2.47 19.90
CA HIS A 47 -21.61 -1.77 20.27
C HIS A 47 -22.59 -1.74 19.08
N ARG A 48 -23.41 -2.78 19.01
CA ARG A 48 -24.79 -2.65 18.52
C ARG A 48 -25.55 -1.96 19.66
N GLY A 49 -25.80 -0.66 19.55
CA GLY A 49 -26.59 0.10 20.53
C GLY A 49 -28.09 -0.26 20.46
N PRO A 50 -28.84 -0.19 21.59
CA PRO A 50 -30.25 -0.56 21.65
C PRO A 50 -31.19 0.37 20.88
N LEU A 51 -32.31 -0.23 20.45
CA LEU A 51 -33.41 0.33 19.69
C LEU A 51 -34.32 1.18 20.58
N GLU A 52 -34.38 2.51 20.38
CA GLU A 52 -35.47 3.33 20.95
C GLU A 52 -35.94 4.42 19.96
N ASN A 53 -37.19 4.23 19.51
CA ASN A 53 -38.16 5.20 18.96
C ASN A 53 -37.88 5.89 17.61
N VAL A 54 -38.23 5.21 16.52
CA VAL A 54 -38.48 5.85 15.21
C VAL A 54 -39.99 6.00 15.02
N THR A 55 -40.46 7.24 15.01
CA THR A 55 -41.83 7.60 14.62
C THR A 55 -42.06 7.20 13.17
N LYS A 56 -43.26 6.65 12.91
CA LYS A 56 -43.76 6.37 11.56
C LYS A 56 -43.77 7.67 10.77
N ASP A 57 -43.13 7.67 9.60
CA ASP A 57 -43.30 8.56 8.44
C ASP A 57 -41.94 8.95 7.81
N ASP A 58 -41.18 7.96 7.31
CA ASP A 58 -40.10 8.22 6.32
C ASP A 58 -39.75 6.96 5.51
N GLU A 59 -40.73 6.43 4.80
CA GLU A 59 -40.59 5.39 3.78
C GLU A 59 -39.91 5.94 2.51
N ARG A 60 -38.62 6.33 2.59
CA ARG A 60 -37.80 6.61 1.39
C ARG A 60 -36.29 6.49 1.59
N PHE A 61 -35.79 5.44 2.23
CA PHE A 61 -34.36 5.08 2.07
C PHE A 61 -34.14 3.57 2.19
N SER A 62 -34.83 2.81 1.33
CA SER A 62 -34.52 1.40 1.10
C SER A 62 -33.10 1.27 0.59
N ARG A 63 -32.26 0.74 1.48
CA ARG A 63 -30.88 0.30 1.31
C ARG A 63 -30.72 -0.40 -0.04
N GLY A 64 -30.19 0.33 -1.01
CA GLY A 64 -29.76 -0.22 -2.29
C GLY A 64 -28.75 -1.32 -2.03
N ALA A 65 -29.19 -2.57 -2.19
CA ALA A 65 -28.33 -3.74 -2.19
C ALA A 65 -27.12 -3.44 -3.08
N ARG A 66 -25.91 -3.45 -2.48
CA ARG A 66 -24.67 -3.31 -3.25
C ARG A 66 -24.71 -4.39 -4.32
N ARG A 67 -24.92 -3.99 -5.57
CA ARG A 67 -24.97 -4.90 -6.73
C ARG A 67 -23.79 -5.86 -6.58
N ARG A 68 -24.06 -7.15 -6.36
CA ARG A 68 -23.04 -8.19 -6.44
C ARG A 68 -22.40 -7.99 -7.81
N ARG A 69 -21.13 -7.60 -7.82
CA ARG A 69 -20.38 -7.41 -9.06
C ARG A 69 -20.57 -8.70 -9.86
N GLY A 70 -21.08 -8.55 -11.08
CA GLY A 70 -21.45 -9.65 -11.96
C GLY A 70 -20.30 -10.62 -12.22
N ALA A 71 -20.63 -11.70 -12.93
CA ALA A 71 -19.78 -12.84 -13.28
C ALA A 71 -18.28 -12.50 -13.45
N PRO A 72 -17.37 -13.40 -13.05
CA PRO A 72 -15.94 -13.18 -13.20
C PRO A 72 -15.64 -12.78 -14.64
N ARG A 73 -15.02 -11.62 -14.84
CA ARG A 73 -14.51 -11.28 -16.17
C ARG A 73 -13.56 -12.41 -16.57
N PRO A 74 -13.65 -12.94 -17.80
CA PRO A 74 -12.74 -13.98 -18.25
C PRO A 74 -11.30 -13.52 -18.01
N ALA A 75 -10.50 -14.42 -17.46
CA ALA A 75 -9.16 -14.17 -16.96
C ALA A 75 -8.15 -13.95 -18.09
N GLN A 76 -8.37 -12.94 -18.93
CA GLN A 76 -7.36 -12.47 -19.88
C GLN A 76 -6.44 -11.46 -19.16
N CYS A 77 -5.87 -11.87 -18.03
CA CYS A 77 -4.65 -11.21 -17.57
C CYS A 77 -3.56 -11.62 -18.55
N LYS A 78 -2.86 -10.65 -19.14
CA LYS A 78 -1.71 -10.94 -20.00
C LYS A 78 -0.75 -11.88 -19.24
N PRO A 79 -0.25 -12.94 -19.90
CA PRO A 79 0.70 -13.85 -19.28
C PRO A 79 1.92 -13.06 -18.79
N HIS A 80 2.43 -13.48 -17.63
CA HIS A 80 3.62 -12.90 -17.03
C HIS A 80 4.84 -13.28 -17.86
N HIS A 81 5.54 -12.28 -18.38
CA HIS A 81 6.75 -12.49 -19.14
C HIS A 81 7.94 -12.42 -18.20
N ILE A 82 8.59 -13.57 -17.98
CA ILE A 82 9.84 -13.64 -17.22
C ILE A 82 10.95 -13.10 -18.12
N ARG A 83 11.39 -11.87 -17.84
CA ARG A 83 12.53 -11.25 -18.54
C ARG A 83 13.81 -11.77 -17.89
N PRO A 84 14.78 -12.36 -18.62
CA PRO A 84 16.05 -12.87 -18.09
C PRO A 84 16.91 -11.75 -17.47
N VAL A 85 17.92 -12.11 -16.66
CA VAL A 85 18.76 -11.10 -15.97
C VAL A 85 19.69 -10.40 -16.97
N GLU A 86 20.14 -11.13 -17.98
CA GLU A 86 21.06 -10.67 -19.01
C GLU A 86 20.46 -9.54 -19.88
N ASP A 87 19.13 -9.49 -19.97
CA ASP A 87 18.42 -8.43 -20.69
C ASP A 87 18.37 -7.12 -19.90
N ILE A 88 18.75 -7.11 -18.62
CA ILE A 88 18.68 -5.92 -17.77
C ILE A 88 19.94 -5.09 -17.97
N ILE A 89 19.75 -3.94 -18.62
CA ILE A 89 20.84 -3.00 -18.89
C ILE A 89 21.16 -2.15 -17.66
N GLU A 90 22.42 -1.74 -17.52
CA GLU A 90 22.89 -0.92 -16.41
C GLU A 90 22.11 0.40 -16.28
N ASP A 91 21.75 1.04 -17.40
CA ASP A 91 20.95 2.27 -17.42
C ASP A 91 19.57 2.06 -16.76
N GLU A 92 18.95 0.89 -16.94
CA GLU A 92 17.69 0.57 -16.28
C GLU A 92 17.87 0.38 -14.79
N ILE A 93 18.99 -0.22 -14.37
CA ILE A 93 19.32 -0.33 -12.95
C ILE A 93 19.43 1.08 -12.38
N GLN A 94 20.19 1.98 -12.99
CA GLN A 94 20.36 3.38 -12.55
C GLN A 94 19.03 4.13 -12.41
N LEU A 95 18.04 3.84 -13.26
CA LEU A 95 16.68 4.42 -13.20
C LEU A 95 15.79 3.91 -12.05
N VAL A 96 16.26 2.98 -11.21
CA VAL A 96 15.57 2.62 -9.97
C VAL A 96 15.53 3.83 -9.03
N ALA A 97 14.34 4.23 -8.59
CA ALA A 97 14.19 5.35 -7.66
C ALA A 97 14.72 5.01 -6.25
N ASP A 98 15.48 5.92 -5.65
CA ASP A 98 15.96 5.75 -4.27
C ASP A 98 14.96 6.27 -3.25
N ASN A 99 14.24 7.37 -3.56
CA ASN A 99 13.22 7.95 -2.70
C ASN A 99 11.87 8.11 -3.41
N MET A 100 10.81 8.34 -2.63
CA MET A 100 9.47 8.58 -3.19
C MET A 100 9.37 9.88 -3.99
N THR A 101 10.21 10.88 -3.67
CA THR A 101 10.29 12.19 -4.32
C THR A 101 10.87 12.14 -5.73
N ASP A 102 11.71 11.14 -6.00
CA ASP A 102 12.48 11.04 -7.24
C ASP A 102 11.64 10.47 -8.39
N LYS A 103 10.41 10.05 -8.08
CA LYS A 103 9.53 9.34 -8.99
C LYS A 103 8.74 10.30 -9.88
N VAL A 104 8.97 10.21 -11.19
CA VAL A 104 8.23 10.99 -12.18
C VAL A 104 7.00 10.20 -12.67
N TYR A 105 5.81 10.77 -12.48
CA TYR A 105 4.56 10.18 -12.94
C TYR A 105 4.41 10.28 -14.46
N ASN A 106 4.06 9.17 -15.11
CA ASN A 106 3.74 9.15 -16.53
C ASN A 106 2.61 8.15 -16.81
N ARG A 107 1.47 8.63 -17.31
CA ARG A 107 0.29 7.78 -17.56
C ARG A 107 0.50 6.80 -18.73
N VAL A 108 1.33 7.17 -19.70
CA VAL A 108 1.49 6.47 -20.97
C VAL A 108 2.58 5.41 -20.86
N THR A 109 3.81 5.84 -20.59
CA THR A 109 4.99 4.97 -20.57
C THR A 109 5.31 4.42 -19.18
N GLY A 110 4.73 4.99 -18.13
CA GLY A 110 4.99 4.54 -16.76
C GLY A 110 4.41 3.15 -16.47
N SER A 111 5.18 2.39 -15.70
CA SER A 111 4.79 1.11 -15.11
C SER A 111 4.22 1.33 -13.71
N THR A 112 3.35 0.42 -13.25
CA THR A 112 2.64 0.58 -11.97
C THR A 112 3.28 -0.25 -10.87
N CYS A 113 3.66 0.39 -9.78
CA CYS A 113 4.14 -0.32 -8.59
C CYS A 113 2.98 -1.02 -7.87
N HIS A 114 3.13 -2.30 -7.52
CA HIS A 114 2.15 -3.09 -6.77
C HIS A 114 1.76 -2.43 -5.43
N GLN A 115 2.77 -1.96 -4.68
CA GLN A 115 2.58 -1.45 -3.33
C GLN A 115 1.90 -0.06 -3.32
N CYS A 116 2.52 0.94 -3.96
CA CYS A 116 2.02 2.32 -3.92
C CYS A 116 1.04 2.64 -5.05
N ARG A 117 0.86 1.75 -6.03
CA ARG A 117 -0.06 1.89 -7.16
C ARG A 117 0.15 3.13 -8.03
N GLN A 118 1.30 3.78 -7.88
CA GLN A 118 1.69 4.90 -8.70
C GLN A 118 2.25 4.39 -10.02
N LYS A 119 1.94 5.12 -11.09
CA LYS A 119 2.41 4.85 -12.45
C LYS A 119 3.52 5.83 -12.82
N THR A 120 4.75 5.36 -12.80
CA THR A 120 5.95 6.20 -12.83
C THR A 120 6.99 5.59 -13.76
N VAL A 121 7.93 6.40 -14.24
CA VAL A 121 8.93 6.00 -15.25
C VAL A 121 10.13 5.25 -14.67
N ASP A 122 10.32 5.29 -13.35
CA ASP A 122 11.37 4.55 -12.65
C ASP A 122 11.31 3.05 -12.94
N THR A 123 12.47 2.42 -13.00
CA THR A 123 12.59 0.98 -13.15
C THR A 123 12.02 0.30 -11.91
N LYS A 124 11.27 -0.77 -12.15
CA LYS A 124 10.62 -1.59 -11.12
C LYS A 124 11.11 -3.01 -11.26
N THR A 125 11.05 -3.76 -10.19
CA THR A 125 11.42 -5.18 -10.20
C THR A 125 10.56 -6.00 -11.17
N CYS A 126 11.09 -7.16 -11.58
CA CYS A 126 10.38 -8.17 -12.36
C CYS A 126 10.47 -9.51 -11.64
N CYS A 127 9.32 -10.15 -11.39
CA CYS A 127 9.28 -11.43 -10.69
C CYS A 127 9.72 -12.57 -11.62
N ARG A 128 10.42 -13.57 -11.09
CA ARG A 128 10.89 -14.75 -11.84
C ARG A 128 9.99 -15.97 -11.68
N SER A 129 8.93 -15.87 -10.88
CA SER A 129 7.94 -16.94 -10.71
C SER A 129 7.04 -17.08 -11.94
N GLU A 130 6.89 -18.31 -12.45
CA GLU A 130 6.00 -18.64 -13.58
C GLU A 130 4.53 -18.29 -13.31
N ASP A 131 4.09 -18.51 -12.07
CA ASP A 131 2.72 -18.21 -11.62
C ASP A 131 2.46 -16.74 -11.31
N CYS A 132 3.45 -15.85 -11.44
CA CYS A 132 3.25 -14.42 -11.21
C CYS A 132 2.23 -13.86 -12.23
N ARG A 133 1.45 -12.84 -11.86
CA ARG A 133 0.42 -12.28 -12.75
C ARG A 133 0.44 -10.76 -12.80
N GLY A 134 0.45 -10.24 -14.02
CA GLY A 134 0.32 -8.81 -14.31
C GLY A 134 1.31 -7.95 -13.52
N ILE A 135 0.81 -6.97 -12.78
CA ILE A 135 1.64 -6.01 -12.02
C ILE A 135 2.12 -6.52 -10.64
N GLN A 136 1.81 -7.77 -10.25
CA GLN A 136 2.16 -8.28 -8.91
C GLN A 136 3.67 -8.35 -8.68
N GLY A 137 4.45 -8.55 -9.74
CA GLY A 137 5.91 -8.61 -9.68
C GLY A 137 6.61 -7.24 -9.62
N GLN A 138 5.90 -6.13 -9.82
CA GLN A 138 6.51 -4.81 -10.02
C GLN A 138 6.55 -3.99 -8.74
N PHE A 139 7.73 -3.78 -8.16
CA PHE A 139 7.95 -2.88 -7.04
C PHE A 139 8.96 -1.79 -7.39
N CYS A 140 8.66 -0.53 -7.04
CA CYS A 140 9.66 0.52 -7.08
C CYS A 140 10.61 0.40 -5.88
N GLY A 141 11.86 0.88 -6.04
CA GLY A 141 12.91 0.83 -5.03
C GLY A 141 12.45 1.17 -3.60
N PRO A 142 11.82 2.34 -3.36
CA PRO A 142 11.47 2.75 -1.99
C PRO A 142 10.38 1.87 -1.38
N CYS A 143 9.49 1.30 -2.20
CA CYS A 143 8.45 0.41 -1.69
C CYS A 143 9.03 -0.94 -1.29
N LEU A 144 9.91 -1.51 -2.11
CA LEU A 144 10.49 -2.81 -1.80
C LEU A 144 11.37 -2.73 -0.54
N ARG A 145 12.24 -1.72 -0.47
CA ARG A 145 13.12 -1.46 0.67
C ARG A 145 12.33 -1.23 1.96
N ASN A 146 11.45 -0.25 1.98
CA ASN A 146 10.78 0.15 3.22
C ASN A 146 9.73 -0.88 3.69
N ARG A 147 9.19 -1.71 2.80
CA ARG A 147 8.13 -2.67 3.17
C ARG A 147 8.62 -4.09 3.44
N TYR A 148 9.75 -4.48 2.83
CA TYR A 148 10.23 -5.86 2.83
C TYR A 148 11.74 -5.97 3.07
N GLY A 149 12.46 -4.87 3.25
CA GLY A 149 13.90 -4.88 3.53
C GLY A 149 14.77 -5.25 2.32
N GLU A 150 14.19 -5.29 1.11
CA GLU A 150 14.87 -5.77 -0.10
C GLU A 150 15.27 -4.62 -1.03
N ASP A 151 16.41 -4.79 -1.72
CA ASP A 151 16.92 -3.84 -2.71
C ASP A 151 16.42 -4.21 -4.10
N ALA A 152 15.78 -3.27 -4.80
CA ALA A 152 15.26 -3.47 -6.14
C ALA A 152 16.35 -3.71 -7.19
N ARG A 153 17.54 -3.11 -7.03
CA ARG A 153 18.69 -3.32 -7.93
C ARG A 153 19.19 -4.76 -7.83
N LYS A 154 19.33 -5.26 -6.60
CA LYS A 154 19.71 -6.67 -6.35
C LYS A 154 18.64 -7.63 -6.84
N ALA A 155 17.37 -7.34 -6.59
CA ALA A 155 16.24 -8.16 -7.06
C ALA A 155 16.15 -8.26 -8.59
N LEU A 156 16.54 -7.20 -9.31
CA LEU A 156 16.59 -7.23 -10.78
C LEU A 156 17.67 -8.20 -11.28
N LEU A 157 18.84 -8.20 -10.63
CA LEU A 157 20.00 -9.00 -10.97
C LEU A 157 19.96 -10.46 -10.44
N ASP A 158 18.92 -10.82 -9.68
CA ASP A 158 18.76 -12.15 -9.11
C ASP A 158 17.81 -13.00 -9.99
N PRO A 159 18.29 -14.08 -10.62
CA PRO A 159 17.49 -14.95 -11.49
C PRO A 159 16.43 -15.75 -10.73
N GLU A 160 16.58 -15.91 -9.42
CA GLU A 160 15.67 -16.67 -8.56
C GLU A 160 14.70 -15.76 -7.78
N TRP A 161 14.77 -14.43 -7.99
CA TRP A 161 13.98 -13.50 -7.20
C TRP A 161 12.47 -13.66 -7.42
N LYS A 162 11.76 -13.93 -6.33
CA LYS A 162 10.29 -14.00 -6.28
C LYS A 162 9.72 -12.82 -5.53
N CYS A 163 8.69 -12.19 -6.09
CA CYS A 163 8.09 -11.02 -5.47
C CYS A 163 7.34 -11.38 -4.17
N PRO A 164 7.12 -10.41 -3.24
CA PRO A 164 6.41 -10.65 -1.99
C PRO A 164 5.03 -11.31 -2.16
N PRO A 165 4.20 -10.97 -3.18
CA PRO A 165 2.97 -11.71 -3.46
C PRO A 165 3.16 -13.21 -3.77
N CYS A 166 4.15 -13.56 -4.61
CA CYS A 166 4.40 -14.97 -4.98
C CYS A 166 5.02 -15.76 -3.82
N ARG A 167 5.69 -15.09 -2.87
CA ARG A 167 6.17 -15.67 -1.60
C ARG A 167 5.10 -15.75 -0.51
N GLY A 168 3.91 -15.18 -0.71
CA GLY A 168 2.84 -15.15 0.29
C GLY A 168 3.09 -14.21 1.49
N ILE A 169 4.04 -13.28 1.37
CA ILE A 169 4.41 -12.34 2.46
C ILE A 169 3.94 -10.89 2.20
N CYS A 170 3.17 -10.66 1.13
CA CYS A 170 2.77 -9.30 0.74
C CYS A 170 1.89 -8.64 1.80
N ASN A 171 2.38 -7.55 2.39
CA ASN A 171 1.66 -6.79 3.42
C ASN A 171 0.85 -5.60 2.85
N CYS A 172 0.63 -5.55 1.53
CA CYS A 172 -0.17 -4.49 0.93
C CYS A 172 -1.67 -4.62 1.28
N SER A 173 -2.39 -3.50 1.29
CA SER A 173 -3.81 -3.49 1.71
C SER A 173 -4.73 -4.35 0.84
N PHE A 174 -4.46 -4.47 -0.47
CA PHE A 174 -5.29 -5.30 -1.36
C PHE A 174 -5.03 -6.79 -1.18
N CYS A 175 -3.78 -7.21 -1.00
CA CYS A 175 -3.46 -8.62 -0.76
C CYS A 175 -4.02 -9.07 0.59
N ARG A 176 -3.78 -8.29 1.66
CA ARG A 176 -4.35 -8.58 2.99
C ARG A 176 -5.87 -8.67 2.96
N GLN A 177 -6.55 -7.73 2.31
CA GLN A 177 -8.01 -7.76 2.22
C GLN A 177 -8.53 -8.97 1.42
N ARG A 178 -7.80 -9.40 0.38
CA ARG A 178 -8.14 -10.63 -0.36
C ARG A 178 -8.02 -11.88 0.51
N GLU A 179 -7.08 -11.87 1.45
CA GLU A 179 -6.86 -12.94 2.43
C GLU A 179 -7.74 -12.79 3.70
N GLY A 180 -8.67 -11.83 3.73
CA GLY A 180 -9.54 -11.60 4.90
C GLY A 180 -8.87 -10.92 6.09
N ARG A 181 -7.66 -10.36 5.92
CA ARG A 181 -6.92 -9.63 6.97
C ARG A 181 -7.14 -8.12 6.86
N CYS A 182 -7.04 -7.41 7.98
CA CYS A 182 -7.09 -5.94 8.02
C CYS A 182 -5.98 -5.32 7.14
N PRO A 183 -6.18 -4.16 6.50
CA PRO A 183 -5.12 -3.49 5.75
C PRO A 183 -4.05 -2.90 6.69
N THR A 184 -2.77 -2.85 6.29
CA THR A 184 -1.70 -2.26 7.13
C THR A 184 -1.67 -0.72 7.19
N GLY A 185 -2.34 -0.03 6.25
CA GLY A 185 -2.15 1.42 6.09
C GLY A 185 -0.69 1.81 5.78
N ILE A 186 -0.29 3.02 6.17
CA ILE A 186 1.07 3.56 6.06
C ILE A 186 1.84 3.16 7.33
N LEU A 187 2.52 2.02 7.29
CA LEU A 187 3.11 1.40 8.49
C LEU A 187 4.60 1.67 8.69
N PHE A 188 5.28 2.20 7.67
CA PHE A 188 6.74 2.38 7.73
C PHE A 188 7.23 3.36 8.81
N PRO A 189 6.60 4.53 9.03
CA PRO A 189 7.03 5.43 10.10
C PRO A 189 6.95 4.78 11.49
N LEU A 190 5.90 3.99 11.74
CA LEU A 190 5.75 3.25 12.99
C LEU A 190 6.85 2.17 13.14
N ALA A 191 7.12 1.41 12.07
CA ALA A 191 8.21 0.42 12.07
C ALA A 191 9.57 1.08 12.40
N GLN A 192 9.86 2.25 11.81
CA GLN A 192 11.08 3.00 12.09
C GLN A 192 11.14 3.49 13.54
N TYR A 193 10.02 3.98 14.09
CA TYR A 193 9.93 4.39 15.50
C TYR A 193 10.29 3.24 16.45
N HIS A 194 9.88 2.02 16.13
CA HIS A 194 10.25 0.80 16.88
C HIS A 194 11.63 0.23 16.53
N GLY A 195 12.46 0.94 15.76
CA GLY A 195 13.83 0.55 15.43
C GLY A 195 13.98 -0.43 14.27
N PHE A 196 12.93 -0.65 13.47
CA PHE A 196 12.98 -1.53 12.30
C PHE A 196 13.31 -0.76 11.02
N SER A 197 14.12 -1.37 10.16
CA SER A 197 14.46 -0.85 8.83
C SER A 197 13.37 -1.11 7.78
N ASP A 198 12.42 -2.00 8.06
CA ASP A 198 11.31 -2.33 7.16
C ASP A 198 10.06 -2.84 7.89
N VAL A 199 8.92 -2.75 7.20
CA VAL A 199 7.61 -3.16 7.75
C VAL A 199 7.47 -4.67 7.94
N HIS A 200 8.07 -5.49 7.08
CA HIS A 200 7.93 -6.93 7.18
C HIS A 200 8.62 -7.47 8.44
N SER A 201 9.83 -6.99 8.73
CA SER A 201 10.55 -7.31 9.97
C SER A 201 9.76 -6.88 11.21
N TYR A 202 9.20 -5.66 11.21
CA TYR A 202 8.34 -5.17 12.29
C TYR A 202 7.14 -6.09 12.53
N LEU A 203 6.39 -6.42 11.46
CA LEU A 203 5.22 -7.29 11.57
C LEU A 203 5.59 -8.70 12.01
N SER A 204 6.75 -9.23 11.60
CA SER A 204 7.17 -10.59 11.95
C SER A 204 7.51 -10.74 13.43
N ARG A 205 7.97 -9.68 14.10
CA ARG A 205 8.22 -9.70 15.55
C ARG A 205 6.92 -9.78 16.35
N GLU A 206 5.91 -9.00 15.98
CA GLU A 206 4.65 -8.91 16.75
C GLU A 206 3.84 -10.21 16.70
N PHE A 207 4.07 -11.10 15.72
CA PHE A 207 3.48 -12.45 15.70
C PHE A 207 4.23 -13.48 16.55
N HIS A 208 5.36 -13.12 17.16
CA HIS A 208 6.17 -14.00 18.03
C HIS A 208 6.14 -13.59 19.51
N MET A 209 5.30 -12.64 19.92
CA MET A 209 5.07 -12.45 21.36
C MET A 209 4.24 -13.63 21.89
N PRO A 210 4.77 -14.44 22.84
CA PRO A 210 3.91 -15.35 23.57
C PRO A 210 2.84 -14.49 24.26
N ALA A 211 1.57 -14.86 24.10
CA ALA A 211 0.52 -14.31 24.94
C ALA A 211 0.94 -14.52 26.39
N ILE A 212 1.16 -13.42 27.11
CA ILE A 212 1.47 -13.43 28.54
C ILE A 212 0.18 -13.71 29.31
#